data_AF-A0A2N2FNA9-F1
#
_entry.id   AF-A0A2N2FNA9-F1
#
_cell.length_a   1.000
_cell.length_b   1.000
_cell.length_c   1.000
_cell.angle_alpha   90.00
_cell.angle_beta   90.00
_cell.angle_gamma   90.00
#
_symmetry.space_group_name_H-M   'P 1'
#
loop_
_entity.id
_entity.type
_entity.pdbx_description
1 polymer ?
#
loop_
_entity_poly.entity_id
_entity_poly.type
_entity_poly.pdbx_seq_one_letter_code
_entity_poly.pdbx_strand_id
1 'polypeptide(L)'
;MTLYFPHLHPDLLPDNERQALPEGVRFLDPGLANPNSPDYVLPENAPFDRRLAKAILADTMRFGESVANPRDIAVHGLLQQAQALAPESGRLVLAEVERSIANAKGKPEAPADPLLEARRQAQTLLLLAWNLEERMLDLRQIDLGLRDSWARLGESVHPADEGEHDAAEAGDEADGDAMAMGTMLSGLSLPDSYGEALPWRRILEAFAVLAPGQDLVTADAAIAQTLREAGVPETGGVFEAPAWRLSGLDRCPAARPWLDVPVRLACIASAVKGA
;
A
#
# COMPACT_ATOMS: atom_id res chain seq x y z
N MET A 1 -6.21 -17.81 -11.80
CA MET A 1 -6.36 -16.39 -12.16
C MET A 1 -5.09 -15.68 -11.74
N THR A 2 -4.75 -14.56 -12.37
CA THR A 2 -3.52 -13.82 -12.06
C THR A 2 -3.84 -12.54 -11.31
N LEU A 3 -3.19 -12.33 -10.17
CA LEU A 3 -3.36 -11.14 -9.33
C LEU A 3 -2.12 -10.24 -9.40
N TYR A 4 -2.32 -8.93 -9.50
CA TYR A 4 -1.24 -7.97 -9.34
C TYR A 4 -0.76 -7.92 -7.88
N PHE A 5 0.54 -7.72 -7.70
CA PHE A 5 1.24 -7.66 -6.43
C PHE A 5 2.39 -6.63 -6.51
N PRO A 6 2.69 -5.86 -5.44
CA PRO A 6 2.05 -5.86 -4.13
C PRO A 6 0.86 -4.91 -3.99
N HIS A 7 0.68 -3.99 -4.94
CA HIS A 7 -0.33 -2.94 -4.82
C HIS A 7 -1.75 -3.46 -4.96
N LEU A 8 -2.68 -2.88 -4.21
CA LEU A 8 -4.10 -3.18 -4.31
C LEU A 8 -4.78 -2.20 -5.27
N HIS A 9 -4.28 -0.97 -5.39
CA HIS A 9 -4.79 0.01 -6.33
C HIS A 9 -4.00 0.02 -7.63
N PRO A 10 -4.67 -0.08 -8.79
CA PRO A 10 -4.00 0.04 -10.06
C PRO A 10 -3.45 1.45 -10.27
N ASP A 11 -4.02 2.48 -9.64
CA ASP A 11 -3.66 3.91 -9.85
C ASP A 11 -2.31 4.27 -9.20
N LEU A 12 -1.76 3.37 -8.40
CA LEU A 12 -0.41 3.52 -7.87
C LEU A 12 0.68 3.14 -8.88
N LEU A 13 0.34 2.35 -9.89
CA LEU A 13 1.27 1.95 -10.94
C LEU A 13 1.45 3.11 -11.94
N PRO A 14 2.68 3.37 -12.39
CA PRO A 14 2.94 4.18 -13.57
C PRO A 14 2.19 3.66 -14.80
N ASP A 15 1.76 4.56 -15.68
CA ASP A 15 0.97 4.21 -16.88
C ASP A 15 1.66 3.17 -17.78
N ASN A 16 2.99 3.26 -17.93
CA ASN A 16 3.78 2.30 -18.70
C ASN A 16 3.76 0.90 -18.08
N GLU A 17 3.78 0.79 -16.76
CA GLU A 17 3.71 -0.49 -16.05
C GLU A 17 2.30 -1.07 -16.12
N ARG A 18 1.28 -0.21 -15.94
CA ARG A 18 -0.12 -0.59 -16.08
C ARG A 18 -0.42 -1.13 -17.48
N GLN A 19 0.10 -0.48 -18.53
CA GLN A 19 -0.07 -0.93 -19.93
C GLN A 19 0.70 -2.21 -20.24
N ALA A 20 1.80 -2.48 -19.53
CA ALA A 20 2.59 -3.69 -19.69
C ALA A 20 1.99 -4.92 -18.96
N LEU A 21 0.91 -4.74 -18.18
CA LEU A 21 0.23 -5.85 -17.52
C LEU A 21 -0.37 -6.82 -18.55
N PRO A 22 -0.15 -8.14 -18.38
CA PRO A 22 -0.83 -9.14 -19.20
C PRO A 22 -2.36 -9.02 -19.14
N GLU A 23 -3.03 -9.41 -20.22
CA GLU A 23 -4.49 -9.46 -20.24
C GLU A 23 -5.02 -10.41 -19.15
N GLY A 24 -6.08 -9.97 -18.46
CA GLY A 24 -6.74 -10.76 -17.42
C GLY A 24 -6.11 -10.66 -16.03
N VAL A 25 -5.04 -9.86 -15.85
CA VAL A 25 -4.53 -9.50 -14.51
C VAL A 25 -5.58 -8.66 -13.78
N ARG A 26 -5.83 -9.01 -12.52
CA ARG A 26 -6.76 -8.31 -11.64
C ARG A 26 -6.10 -7.93 -10.32
N PHE A 27 -6.71 -7.04 -9.57
CA PHE A 27 -6.25 -6.59 -8.26
C PHE A 27 -7.05 -7.27 -7.16
N LEU A 28 -6.40 -7.54 -6.03
CA LEU A 28 -7.07 -8.18 -4.90
C LEU A 28 -7.95 -7.15 -4.17
N ASP A 29 -9.22 -7.47 -4.00
CA ASP A 29 -10.16 -6.70 -3.20
C ASP A 29 -10.21 -7.25 -1.76
N PRO A 30 -9.77 -6.49 -0.75
CA PRO A 30 -9.87 -6.90 0.64
C PRO A 30 -11.31 -6.76 1.20
N GLY A 31 -12.27 -6.31 0.40
CA GLY A 31 -13.68 -6.09 0.76
C GLY A 31 -14.13 -4.63 0.63
N LEU A 32 -13.33 -3.77 0.00
CA LEU A 32 -13.54 -2.32 -0.09
C LEU A 32 -13.80 -1.83 -1.52
N ALA A 33 -13.36 -2.56 -2.54
CA ALA A 33 -13.52 -2.16 -3.93
C ALA A 33 -15.01 -2.05 -4.34
N ASN A 34 -15.26 -1.38 -5.46
CA ASN A 34 -16.60 -1.36 -6.05
C ASN A 34 -16.97 -2.78 -6.52
N PRO A 35 -18.08 -3.37 -6.06
CA PRO A 35 -18.48 -4.74 -6.43
C PRO A 35 -18.73 -4.95 -7.93
N ASN A 36 -18.99 -3.86 -8.67
CA ASN A 36 -19.23 -3.90 -10.11
C ASN A 36 -17.94 -3.68 -10.93
N SER A 37 -16.79 -3.45 -10.28
CA SER A 37 -15.55 -3.24 -11.01
C SER A 37 -14.98 -4.57 -11.51
N PRO A 38 -14.68 -4.70 -12.82
CA PRO A 38 -14.07 -5.91 -13.36
C PRO A 38 -12.60 -6.07 -12.95
N ASP A 39 -11.95 -4.98 -12.53
CA ASP A 39 -10.52 -4.95 -12.23
C ASP A 39 -10.17 -5.63 -10.91
N TYR A 40 -11.17 -5.81 -10.03
CA TYR A 40 -10.98 -6.28 -8.68
C TYR A 40 -11.60 -7.65 -8.44
N VAL A 41 -10.99 -8.44 -7.58
CA VAL A 41 -11.52 -9.74 -7.15
C VAL A 41 -11.46 -9.89 -5.64
N LEU A 42 -12.62 -10.12 -5.04
CA LEU A 42 -12.73 -10.52 -3.65
C LEU A 42 -12.40 -12.01 -3.54
N PRO A 43 -11.35 -12.41 -2.79
CA PRO A 43 -11.01 -13.82 -2.65
C PRO A 43 -12.15 -14.64 -2.03
N GLU A 44 -12.39 -15.85 -2.54
CA GLU A 44 -13.44 -16.74 -2.03
C GLU A 44 -13.26 -17.11 -0.55
N ASN A 45 -12.01 -17.13 -0.08
CA ASN A 45 -11.68 -17.44 1.32
C ASN A 45 -11.68 -16.20 2.24
N ALA A 46 -12.15 -15.04 1.77
CA ALA A 46 -12.22 -13.84 2.59
C ALA A 46 -13.20 -14.03 3.78
N PRO A 47 -12.75 -13.95 5.03
CA PRO A 47 -13.60 -14.19 6.20
C PRO A 47 -14.59 -13.05 6.49
N PHE A 48 -14.29 -11.83 6.04
CA PHE A 48 -15.15 -10.68 6.21
C PHE A 48 -15.87 -10.35 4.91
N ASP A 49 -17.19 -10.22 4.99
CA ASP A 49 -17.98 -9.59 3.93
C ASP A 49 -17.64 -8.10 3.81
N ARG A 50 -18.09 -7.46 2.72
CA ARG A 50 -17.82 -6.03 2.46
C ARG A 50 -18.28 -5.10 3.58
N ARG A 51 -19.38 -5.43 4.24
CA ARG A 51 -19.95 -4.60 5.31
C ARG A 51 -19.07 -4.69 6.55
N LEU A 52 -18.65 -5.90 6.92
CA LEU A 52 -17.79 -6.16 8.05
C LEU A 52 -16.37 -5.64 7.81
N ALA A 53 -15.83 -5.80 6.61
CA ALA A 53 -14.53 -5.24 6.21
C ALA A 53 -14.48 -3.71 6.42
N LYS A 54 -15.53 -2.99 5.98
CA LYS A 54 -15.66 -1.54 6.21
C LYS A 54 -15.74 -1.17 7.69
N ALA A 55 -16.51 -1.93 8.48
CA ALA A 55 -16.64 -1.70 9.91
C ALA A 55 -15.31 -1.93 10.65
N ILE A 56 -14.62 -3.03 10.36
CA ILE A 56 -13.30 -3.35 10.94
C ILE A 56 -12.29 -2.26 10.61
N LEU A 57 -12.24 -1.79 9.36
CA LEU A 57 -11.34 -0.71 8.99
C LEU A 57 -11.65 0.57 9.79
N ALA A 58 -12.92 0.97 9.85
CA ALA A 58 -13.34 2.17 10.59
C ALA A 58 -13.01 2.08 12.08
N ASP A 59 -13.25 0.93 12.71
CA ASP A 59 -12.93 0.70 14.12
C ASP A 59 -11.41 0.69 14.36
N THR A 60 -10.62 0.11 13.46
CA THR A 60 -9.16 0.09 13.55
C THR A 60 -8.56 1.49 13.41
N MET A 61 -9.09 2.30 12.49
CA MET A 61 -8.67 3.70 12.34
C MET A 61 -9.02 4.54 13.58
N ARG A 62 -10.26 4.41 14.10
CA ARG A 62 -10.68 5.10 15.33
C ARG A 62 -9.81 4.71 16.53
N PHE A 63 -9.42 3.44 16.63
CA PHE A 63 -8.51 2.97 17.66
C PHE A 63 -7.12 3.61 17.53
N GLY A 64 -6.54 3.60 16.31
CA GLY A 64 -5.25 4.24 16.04
C GLY A 64 -5.22 5.73 16.42
N GLU A 65 -6.28 6.47 16.06
CA GLU A 65 -6.44 7.88 16.45
C GLU A 65 -6.52 8.06 17.97
N SER A 66 -7.23 7.18 18.67
CA SER A 66 -7.34 7.25 20.13
C SER A 66 -6.00 7.02 20.84
N VAL A 67 -5.16 6.12 20.32
CA VAL A 67 -3.83 5.80 20.86
C VAL A 67 -2.79 6.86 20.49
N ALA A 68 -2.94 7.52 19.34
CA ALA A 68 -2.08 8.62 18.91
C ALA A 68 -2.24 9.90 19.77
N ASN A 69 -3.22 9.94 20.68
CA ASN A 69 -3.35 11.03 21.63
C ASN A 69 -2.11 11.09 22.56
N PRO A 70 -1.36 12.22 22.58
CA PRO A 70 -0.10 12.33 23.33
C PRO A 70 -0.21 12.02 24.82
N ARG A 71 -1.40 12.19 25.41
CA ARG A 71 -1.68 11.87 26.82
C ARG A 71 -1.68 10.37 27.10
N ASP A 72 -2.10 9.54 26.14
CA ASP A 72 -2.15 8.08 26.29
C ASP A 72 -0.83 7.43 25.86
N ILE A 73 -0.06 8.07 24.97
CA ILE A 73 1.30 7.66 24.60
C ILE A 73 2.24 7.69 25.82
N ALA A 74 2.08 8.62 26.76
CA ALA A 74 2.88 8.65 27.99
C ALA A 74 2.57 7.49 28.95
N VAL A 75 1.33 7.00 28.94
CA VAL A 75 0.88 5.85 29.75
C VAL A 75 1.29 4.53 29.09
N HIS A 76 1.29 4.47 27.75
CA HIS A 76 1.70 3.30 26.97
C HIS A 76 3.21 3.23 26.63
N GLY A 77 3.93 4.35 26.72
CA GLY A 77 5.35 4.46 26.37
C GLY A 77 6.30 3.70 27.31
N LEU A 78 5.87 3.42 28.55
CA LEU A 78 6.60 2.56 29.47
C LEU A 78 6.53 1.06 29.10
N LEU A 79 5.62 0.66 28.21
CA LEU A 79 5.49 -0.72 27.70
C LEU A 79 6.12 -0.91 26.30
N GLN A 80 6.40 0.17 25.57
CA GLN A 80 6.80 0.11 24.15
C GLN A 80 8.30 -0.02 23.87
N GLN A 81 9.20 0.10 24.85
CA GLN A 81 10.65 0.02 24.60
C GLN A 81 11.21 -1.39 24.34
N ALA A 82 10.39 -2.45 24.34
CA ALA A 82 10.92 -3.80 24.13
C ALA A 82 10.34 -4.60 22.95
N GLN A 83 9.14 -4.30 22.41
CA GLN A 83 8.43 -5.33 21.61
C GLN A 83 7.52 -4.84 20.47
N ALA A 84 7.57 -3.57 20.05
CA ALA A 84 6.62 -3.02 19.06
C ALA A 84 6.77 -3.55 17.60
N LEU A 85 7.71 -4.46 17.33
CA LEU A 85 7.83 -5.18 16.05
C LEU A 85 7.64 -6.71 16.20
N ALA A 86 7.15 -7.17 17.36
CA ALA A 86 6.88 -8.58 17.60
C ALA A 86 5.50 -9.00 17.02
N PRO A 87 5.37 -10.25 16.54
CA PRO A 87 4.10 -10.82 16.02
C PRO A 87 2.93 -10.81 17.03
N GLU A 88 3.18 -10.50 18.30
CA GLU A 88 2.18 -10.47 19.36
C GLU A 88 1.41 -9.15 19.44
N SER A 89 1.98 -8.02 19.03
CA SER A 89 1.33 -6.70 19.11
C SER A 89 0.15 -6.59 18.14
N GLY A 90 0.28 -7.15 16.92
CA GLY A 90 -0.83 -7.24 15.96
C GLY A 90 -1.96 -8.14 16.46
N ARG A 91 -1.63 -9.24 17.15
CA ARG A 91 -2.62 -10.14 17.78
C ARG A 91 -3.39 -9.44 18.89
N LEU A 92 -2.77 -8.54 19.66
CA LEU A 92 -3.46 -7.81 20.72
C LEU A 92 -4.46 -6.79 20.17
N VAL A 93 -4.08 -6.06 19.10
CA VAL A 93 -4.99 -5.12 18.42
C VAL A 93 -6.16 -5.87 17.80
N LEU A 94 -5.90 -6.96 17.09
CA LEU A 94 -6.93 -7.83 16.51
C LEU A 94 -7.82 -8.46 17.59
N ALA A 95 -7.25 -8.98 18.68
CA ALA A 95 -8.01 -9.58 19.78
C ALA A 95 -8.84 -8.55 20.57
N GLU A 96 -8.46 -7.28 20.59
CA GLU A 96 -9.24 -6.20 21.19
C GLU A 96 -10.37 -5.75 20.25
N VAL A 97 -10.11 -5.63 18.95
CA VAL A 97 -11.14 -5.38 17.92
C VAL A 97 -12.15 -6.53 17.89
N GLU A 98 -11.69 -7.77 17.88
CA GLU A 98 -12.54 -8.96 17.97
C GLU A 98 -13.30 -9.02 19.28
N ARG A 99 -12.71 -8.64 20.43
CA ARG A 99 -13.45 -8.53 21.71
C ARG A 99 -14.48 -7.41 21.67
N SER A 100 -14.19 -6.27 21.05
CA SER A 100 -15.15 -5.18 20.90
C SER A 100 -16.35 -5.61 20.04
N ILE A 101 -16.09 -6.35 18.97
CA ILE A 101 -17.11 -6.93 18.08
C ILE A 101 -17.87 -8.07 18.76
N ALA A 102 -17.20 -8.97 19.49
CA ALA A 102 -17.80 -10.08 20.21
C ALA A 102 -18.58 -9.63 21.46
N ASN A 103 -18.17 -8.54 22.11
CA ASN A 103 -18.93 -7.94 23.21
C ASN A 103 -20.24 -7.30 22.74
N ALA A 104 -20.36 -6.98 21.44
CA ALA A 104 -21.64 -6.61 20.83
C ALA A 104 -22.57 -7.82 20.59
N LYS A 105 -22.05 -9.05 20.61
CA LYS A 105 -22.79 -10.31 20.43
C LYS A 105 -22.15 -11.48 21.19
N GLY A 106 -22.34 -11.51 22.52
CA GLY A 106 -22.30 -12.69 23.41
C GLY A 106 -21.20 -13.76 23.28
N LYS A 107 -20.42 -13.92 24.36
CA LYS A 107 -19.53 -15.03 24.81
C LYS A 107 -18.53 -15.66 23.80
N PRO A 108 -17.25 -15.83 24.19
CA PRO A 108 -16.25 -16.48 23.35
C PRO A 108 -16.49 -18.00 23.29
N GLU A 109 -16.79 -18.51 22.09
CA GLU A 109 -16.77 -19.94 21.78
C GLU A 109 -15.32 -20.47 21.62
N ALA A 110 -15.20 -21.80 21.63
CA ALA A 110 -13.99 -22.65 21.53
C ALA A 110 -12.83 -22.11 20.66
N PRO A 111 -11.56 -22.57 20.87
CA PRO A 111 -10.40 -22.04 20.15
C PRO A 111 -10.65 -22.05 18.64
N ALA A 112 -10.69 -20.84 18.07
CA ALA A 112 -10.95 -20.61 16.66
C ALA A 112 -10.01 -21.44 15.79
N ASP A 113 -10.50 -21.95 14.65
CA ASP A 113 -9.69 -22.57 13.61
C ASP A 113 -8.47 -21.67 13.30
N PRO A 114 -7.22 -22.13 13.54
CA PRO A 114 -6.03 -21.31 13.34
C PRO A 114 -5.89 -20.73 11.93
N LEU A 115 -6.40 -21.44 10.91
CA LEU A 115 -6.37 -20.95 9.53
C LEU A 115 -7.40 -19.83 9.31
N LEU A 116 -8.59 -19.96 9.91
CA LEU A 116 -9.60 -18.90 9.86
C LEU A 116 -9.07 -17.62 10.53
N GLU A 117 -8.40 -17.76 11.67
CA GLU A 117 -7.76 -16.63 12.34
C GLU A 117 -6.66 -16.01 11.46
N ALA A 118 -5.79 -16.83 10.85
CA ALA A 118 -4.80 -16.34 9.91
C ALA A 118 -5.41 -15.57 8.73
N ARG A 119 -6.55 -16.03 8.21
CA ARG A 119 -7.30 -15.33 7.14
C ARG A 119 -7.86 -14.00 7.62
N ARG A 120 -8.37 -13.93 8.85
CA ARG A 120 -8.86 -12.66 9.43
C ARG A 120 -7.73 -11.66 9.55
N GLN A 121 -6.59 -12.08 10.07
CA GLN A 121 -5.40 -11.26 10.19
C GLN A 121 -4.88 -10.79 8.83
N ALA A 122 -4.84 -11.70 7.85
CA ALA A 122 -4.47 -11.38 6.48
C ALA A 122 -5.42 -10.35 5.86
N GLN A 123 -6.73 -10.52 6.00
CA GLN A 123 -7.70 -9.58 5.43
C GLN A 123 -7.62 -8.22 6.12
N THR A 124 -7.48 -8.17 7.45
CA THR A 124 -7.26 -6.91 8.16
C THR A 124 -5.99 -6.21 7.71
N LEU A 125 -4.88 -6.93 7.53
CA LEU A 125 -3.65 -6.33 7.00
C LEU A 125 -3.87 -5.72 5.62
N LEU A 126 -4.58 -6.42 4.72
CA LEU A 126 -4.87 -5.90 3.39
C LEU A 126 -5.87 -4.72 3.41
N LEU A 127 -6.80 -4.66 4.37
CA LEU A 127 -7.65 -3.49 4.58
C LEU A 127 -6.82 -2.26 4.99
N LEU A 128 -5.82 -2.46 5.84
CA LEU A 128 -4.90 -1.39 6.24
C LEU A 128 -4.00 -0.96 5.08
N ALA A 129 -3.48 -1.92 4.31
CA ALA A 129 -2.71 -1.64 3.10
C ALA A 129 -3.53 -0.84 2.09
N TRP A 130 -4.79 -1.24 1.84
CA TRP A 130 -5.71 -0.50 0.99
C TRP A 130 -5.88 0.94 1.46
N ASN A 131 -6.13 1.14 2.77
CA ASN A 131 -6.29 2.48 3.31
C ASN A 131 -5.02 3.33 3.18
N LEU A 132 -3.84 2.76 3.41
CA LEU A 132 -2.57 3.46 3.20
C LEU A 132 -2.42 3.89 1.74
N GLU A 133 -2.74 3.01 0.79
CA GLU A 133 -2.70 3.31 -0.64
C GLU A 133 -3.67 4.42 -1.04
N GLU A 134 -4.90 4.43 -0.51
CA GLU A 134 -5.87 5.52 -0.70
C GLU A 134 -5.30 6.85 -0.20
N ARG A 135 -4.68 6.87 0.99
CA ARG A 135 -4.02 8.07 1.53
C ARG A 135 -2.86 8.53 0.64
N MET A 136 -2.08 7.60 0.06
CA MET A 136 -1.02 7.93 -0.89
C MET A 136 -1.58 8.56 -2.16
N LEU A 137 -2.69 8.04 -2.67
CA LEU A 137 -3.38 8.61 -3.83
C LEU A 137 -3.95 10.01 -3.53
N ASP A 138 -4.57 10.18 -2.36
CA ASP A 138 -5.07 11.48 -1.89
C ASP A 138 -3.94 12.52 -1.82
N LEU A 139 -2.78 12.13 -1.25
CA LEU A 139 -1.60 13.01 -1.16
C LEU A 139 -1.04 13.38 -2.54
N ARG A 140 -0.97 12.43 -3.48
CA ARG A 140 -0.55 12.70 -4.86
C ARG A 140 -1.50 13.69 -5.54
N GLN A 141 -2.81 13.55 -5.32
CA GLN A 141 -3.80 14.46 -5.89
C GLN A 141 -3.68 15.88 -5.31
N ILE A 142 -3.45 16.01 -4.00
CA ILE A 142 -3.24 17.31 -3.35
C ILE A 142 -1.96 17.98 -3.89
N ASP A 143 -0.86 17.23 -4.01
CA ASP A 143 0.40 17.74 -4.57
C ASP A 143 0.23 18.24 -6.01
N LEU A 144 -0.47 17.47 -6.86
CA LEU A 144 -0.80 17.89 -8.22
C LEU A 144 -1.67 19.15 -8.25
N GLY A 145 -2.69 19.24 -7.41
CA GLY A 145 -3.56 20.42 -7.32
C GLY A 145 -2.82 21.66 -6.83
N LEU A 146 -1.87 21.48 -5.90
CA LEU A 146 -1.00 22.55 -5.43
C LEU A 146 -0.11 23.05 -6.57
N ARG A 147 0.53 22.15 -7.33
CA ARG A 147 1.35 22.50 -8.49
C ARG A 147 0.57 23.23 -9.57
N ASP A 148 -0.64 22.78 -9.91
CA ASP A 148 -1.51 23.45 -10.90
C ASP A 148 -1.93 24.85 -10.41
N SER A 149 -2.31 24.98 -9.14
CA SER A 149 -2.68 26.28 -8.56
C SER A 149 -1.52 27.28 -8.59
N TRP A 150 -0.30 26.82 -8.31
CA TRP A 150 0.89 27.65 -8.38
C TRP A 150 1.29 28.01 -9.82
N ALA A 151 1.18 27.07 -10.76
CA ALA A 151 1.43 27.35 -12.18
C ALA A 151 0.50 28.46 -12.69
N ARG A 152 -0.80 28.38 -12.37
CA ARG A 152 -1.79 29.42 -12.71
C ARG A 152 -1.51 30.75 -12.02
N LEU A 153 -1.02 30.72 -10.77
CA LEU A 153 -0.65 31.94 -10.06
C LEU A 153 0.57 32.60 -10.73
N GLY A 154 1.58 31.83 -11.12
CA GLY A 154 2.72 32.32 -11.90
C GLY A 154 2.32 32.92 -13.24
N GLU A 155 1.39 32.28 -13.96
CA GLU A 155 0.81 32.80 -15.20
C GLU A 155 0.01 34.10 -14.97
N SER A 156 -0.72 34.22 -13.85
CA SER A 156 -1.51 35.41 -13.53
C SER A 156 -0.69 36.61 -13.03
N VAL A 157 0.52 36.36 -12.55
CA VAL A 157 1.47 37.37 -12.07
C VAL A 157 2.36 37.90 -13.20
N HIS A 158 2.36 37.26 -14.38
CA HIS A 158 2.79 37.89 -15.62
C HIS A 158 1.67 38.82 -16.11
N PRO A 159 1.77 40.16 -15.94
CA PRO A 159 0.83 41.04 -16.62
C PRO A 159 0.98 40.79 -18.13
N ALA A 160 -0.13 40.47 -18.78
CA ALA A 160 -0.21 40.53 -20.23
C ALA A 160 0.24 41.93 -20.65
N ASP A 161 1.32 41.97 -21.42
CA ASP A 161 1.90 43.17 -22.01
C ASP A 161 0.84 43.88 -22.86
N GLU A 162 0.15 44.85 -22.25
CA GLU A 162 -0.57 45.89 -22.98
C GLU A 162 0.27 47.17 -22.94
N GLY A 163 1.10 47.33 -23.97
CA GLY A 163 1.39 48.65 -24.52
C GLY A 163 2.86 48.97 -24.71
N GLU A 164 3.26 49.05 -25.97
CA GLU A 164 4.37 49.88 -26.45
C GLU A 164 4.46 51.19 -25.65
N HIS A 165 5.45 51.33 -24.77
CA HIS A 165 6.06 52.61 -24.42
C HIS A 165 7.48 52.38 -23.92
N ASP A 166 8.42 53.08 -24.57
CA ASP A 166 9.83 53.18 -24.21
C ASP A 166 10.04 53.48 -22.72
N ALA A 167 10.71 52.57 -22.00
CA ALA A 167 11.59 52.91 -20.89
C ALA A 167 12.53 51.73 -20.58
N ALA A 168 13.81 51.93 -20.91
CA ALA A 168 14.90 51.12 -20.44
C ALA A 168 15.00 51.13 -18.90
N GLU A 169 15.50 50.02 -18.34
CA GLU A 169 16.01 49.85 -16.97
C GLU A 169 14.98 49.74 -15.82
N ALA A 170 14.21 48.65 -15.79
CA ALA A 170 13.78 47.95 -14.56
C ALA A 170 12.96 46.70 -14.93
N GLY A 171 13.56 45.51 -14.98
CA GLY A 171 12.79 44.32 -15.36
C GLY A 171 13.37 42.94 -15.04
N ASP A 172 14.66 42.83 -14.73
CA ASP A 172 15.29 41.50 -14.56
C ASP A 172 15.14 40.88 -13.16
N GLU A 173 14.73 41.65 -12.14
CA GLU A 173 14.68 41.15 -10.75
C GLU A 173 13.36 40.43 -10.40
N ALA A 174 12.22 40.85 -10.99
CA ALA A 174 10.91 40.27 -10.66
C ALA A 174 10.67 38.89 -11.30
N ASP A 175 11.20 38.68 -12.50
CA ASP A 175 11.07 37.42 -13.25
C ASP A 175 11.98 36.33 -12.65
N GLY A 176 13.15 36.75 -12.15
CA GLY A 176 14.06 35.92 -11.38
C GLY A 176 13.47 35.44 -10.05
N ASP A 177 12.74 36.28 -9.33
CA ASP A 177 12.13 35.92 -8.05
C ASP A 177 10.94 34.95 -8.19
N ALA A 178 10.11 35.09 -9.23
CA ALA A 178 9.02 34.15 -9.50
C ALA A 178 9.54 32.77 -9.94
N MET A 179 10.54 32.72 -10.82
CA MET A 179 11.23 31.46 -11.17
C MET A 179 12.02 30.89 -9.99
N ALA A 180 12.69 31.72 -9.19
CA ALA A 180 13.44 31.29 -8.02
C ALA A 180 12.50 30.69 -6.97
N MET A 181 11.32 31.29 -6.74
CA MET A 181 10.31 30.75 -5.83
C MET A 181 9.71 29.45 -6.38
N GLY A 182 9.42 29.36 -7.68
CA GLY A 182 9.01 28.10 -8.34
C GLY A 182 10.06 27.00 -8.24
N THR A 183 11.35 27.36 -8.29
CA THR A 183 12.48 26.42 -8.16
C THR A 183 12.74 26.02 -6.71
N MET A 184 12.63 26.96 -5.76
CA MET A 184 12.73 26.70 -4.31
C MET A 184 11.59 25.81 -3.83
N LEU A 185 10.37 25.98 -4.36
CA LEU A 185 9.20 25.19 -4.00
C LEU A 185 9.12 23.85 -4.76
N SER A 186 9.74 23.72 -5.93
CA SER A 186 10.01 22.41 -6.54
C SER A 186 10.90 21.53 -5.63
N GLY A 187 11.73 22.17 -4.78
CA GLY A 187 12.45 21.52 -3.67
C GLY A 187 11.59 21.18 -2.44
N LEU A 188 10.36 21.70 -2.35
CA LEU A 188 9.33 21.30 -1.39
C LEU A 188 8.36 20.23 -1.94
N SER A 189 8.69 19.63 -3.10
CA SER A 189 8.09 18.35 -3.46
C SER A 189 8.18 17.45 -2.25
N LEU A 190 7.04 16.88 -1.81
CA LEU A 190 7.06 15.82 -0.80
C LEU A 190 8.17 14.84 -1.23
N PRO A 191 9.19 14.56 -0.40
CA PRO A 191 10.19 13.57 -0.71
C PRO A 191 9.54 12.35 -1.36
N ASP A 192 10.13 11.82 -2.45
CA ASP A 192 9.71 10.54 -3.05
C ASP A 192 9.59 9.42 -1.98
N SER A 193 10.24 9.62 -0.83
CA SER A 193 10.23 8.80 0.38
C SER A 193 9.01 8.96 1.31
N TYR A 194 7.94 9.70 0.96
CA TYR A 194 6.65 9.58 1.67
C TYR A 194 5.93 8.25 1.38
N GLY A 195 6.40 7.47 0.41
CA GLY A 195 6.04 6.07 0.27
C GLY A 195 6.86 5.21 1.21
N GLU A 196 6.42 5.03 2.47
CA GLU A 196 6.79 3.79 3.16
C GLU A 196 6.31 2.65 2.27
N ALA A 197 7.24 2.02 1.56
CA ALA A 197 6.92 0.89 0.70
C ALA A 197 6.18 -0.13 1.56
N LEU A 198 4.97 -0.51 1.11
CA LEU A 198 4.19 -1.54 1.80
C LEU A 198 5.11 -2.71 2.14
N PRO A 199 5.02 -3.30 3.33
CA PRO A 199 5.87 -4.41 3.73
C PRO A 199 5.51 -5.64 2.88
N TRP A 200 6.04 -5.72 1.66
CA TRP A 200 5.56 -6.59 0.59
C TRP A 200 5.61 -8.06 0.98
N ARG A 201 6.57 -8.45 1.83
CA ARG A 201 6.68 -9.81 2.37
C ARG A 201 5.46 -10.20 3.20
N ARG A 202 4.90 -9.26 3.98
CA ARG A 202 3.67 -9.46 4.77
C ARG A 202 2.43 -9.45 3.88
N ILE A 203 2.41 -8.57 2.87
CA ILE A 203 1.36 -8.57 1.85
C ILE A 203 1.34 -9.92 1.12
N LEU A 204 2.50 -10.45 0.74
CA LEU A 204 2.63 -11.75 0.09
C LEU A 204 2.11 -12.89 0.98
N GLU A 205 2.46 -12.90 2.27
CA GLU A 205 1.90 -13.85 3.24
C GLU A 205 0.36 -13.76 3.27
N ALA A 206 -0.20 -12.55 3.27
CA ALA A 206 -1.65 -12.35 3.28
C ALA A 206 -2.33 -12.82 1.98
N PHE A 207 -1.73 -12.55 0.82
CA PHE A 207 -2.19 -13.05 -0.48
C PHE A 207 -2.20 -14.58 -0.51
N ALA A 208 -1.12 -15.22 -0.07
CA ALA A 208 -1.01 -16.67 -0.04
C ALA A 208 -2.09 -17.33 0.83
N VAL A 209 -2.50 -16.66 1.92
CA VAL A 209 -3.51 -17.17 2.86
C VAL A 209 -4.94 -16.95 2.37
N LEU A 210 -5.23 -15.79 1.77
CA LEU A 210 -6.57 -15.43 1.31
C LEU A 210 -6.89 -15.95 -0.09
N ALA A 211 -5.91 -15.96 -0.98
CA ALA A 211 -6.03 -16.38 -2.36
C ALA A 211 -5.02 -17.50 -2.69
N PRO A 212 -5.04 -18.64 -1.97
CA PRO A 212 -4.12 -19.73 -2.21
C PRO A 212 -4.26 -20.26 -3.64
N GLY A 213 -3.13 -20.57 -4.28
CA GLY A 213 -3.09 -21.13 -5.63
C GLY A 213 -3.34 -20.13 -6.77
N GLN A 214 -3.47 -18.83 -6.49
CA GLN A 214 -3.46 -17.81 -7.53
C GLN A 214 -2.03 -17.48 -7.97
N ASP A 215 -1.84 -17.28 -9.27
CA ASP A 215 -0.57 -16.76 -9.80
C ASP A 215 -0.49 -15.27 -9.48
N LEU A 216 0.70 -14.79 -9.11
CA LEU A 216 0.96 -13.38 -8.83
C LEU A 216 1.82 -12.79 -9.94
N VAL A 217 1.62 -11.50 -10.22
CA VAL A 217 2.47 -10.72 -11.13
C VAL A 217 2.90 -9.43 -10.46
N THR A 218 4.15 -9.01 -10.69
CA THR A 218 4.66 -7.74 -10.19
C THR A 218 5.50 -7.02 -11.25
N ALA A 219 5.37 -5.69 -11.29
CA ALA A 219 6.27 -4.82 -12.06
C ALA A 219 7.46 -4.31 -11.21
N ASP A 220 7.48 -4.62 -9.91
CA ASP A 220 8.49 -4.12 -8.98
C ASP A 220 9.81 -4.89 -9.15
N ALA A 221 10.79 -4.23 -9.78
CA ALA A 221 12.12 -4.77 -10.00
C ALA A 221 12.91 -5.00 -8.69
N ALA A 222 12.63 -4.24 -7.63
CA ALA A 222 13.29 -4.40 -6.34
C ALA A 222 12.87 -5.69 -5.64
N ILE A 223 11.58 -6.07 -5.75
CA ILE A 223 11.09 -7.37 -5.27
C ILE A 223 11.80 -8.50 -6.01
N ALA A 224 11.85 -8.43 -7.34
CA ALA A 224 12.52 -9.43 -8.18
C ALA A 224 14.02 -9.57 -7.81
N GLN A 225 14.71 -8.45 -7.65
CA GLN A 225 16.11 -8.40 -7.22
C GLN A 225 16.32 -9.07 -5.86
N THR A 226 15.47 -8.72 -4.88
CA THR A 226 15.54 -9.27 -3.53
C THR A 226 15.34 -10.80 -3.52
N LEU A 227 14.46 -11.32 -4.37
CA LEU A 227 14.22 -12.77 -4.49
C LEU A 227 15.41 -13.50 -5.13
N ARG A 228 16.04 -12.91 -6.15
CA ARG A 228 17.27 -13.45 -6.77
C ARG A 228 18.41 -13.51 -5.77
N GLU A 229 18.62 -12.44 -5.01
CA GLU A 229 19.64 -12.40 -3.96
C GLU A 229 19.40 -13.43 -2.85
N ALA A 230 18.14 -13.72 -2.53
CA ALA A 230 17.76 -14.76 -1.60
C ALA A 230 17.88 -16.20 -2.18
N GLY A 231 18.30 -16.34 -3.44
CA GLY A 231 18.46 -17.63 -4.11
C GLY A 231 17.14 -18.36 -4.33
N VAL A 232 16.04 -17.62 -4.51
CA VAL A 232 14.75 -18.22 -4.87
C VAL A 232 14.82 -18.73 -6.31
N PRO A 233 14.35 -19.97 -6.60
CA PRO A 233 14.35 -20.49 -7.96
C PRO A 233 13.55 -19.60 -8.93
N GLU A 234 14.18 -19.25 -10.04
CA GLU A 234 13.59 -18.44 -11.11
C GLU A 234 13.69 -19.19 -12.44
N THR A 235 12.59 -19.30 -13.18
CA THR A 235 12.57 -19.87 -14.54
C THR A 235 11.79 -18.94 -15.45
N GLY A 236 12.47 -18.33 -16.43
CA GLY A 236 11.85 -17.45 -17.42
C GLY A 236 11.17 -16.21 -16.82
N GLY A 237 11.75 -15.60 -15.78
CA GLY A 237 11.16 -14.43 -15.11
C GLY A 237 10.07 -14.76 -14.08
N VAL A 238 9.85 -16.05 -13.79
CA VAL A 238 8.86 -16.51 -12.81
C VAL A 238 9.59 -17.15 -11.63
N PHE A 239 9.35 -16.63 -10.44
CA PHE A 239 9.77 -17.21 -9.17
C PHE A 239 8.73 -18.23 -8.71
N GLU A 240 9.17 -19.45 -8.40
CA GLU A 240 8.30 -20.50 -7.88
C GLU A 240 8.88 -21.09 -6.60
N ALA A 241 8.20 -20.85 -5.48
CA ALA A 241 8.56 -21.38 -4.18
C ALA A 241 7.36 -21.30 -3.22
N PRO A 242 7.39 -21.99 -2.06
CA PRO A 242 6.40 -21.80 -1.02
C PRO A 242 6.35 -20.36 -0.53
N ALA A 243 5.18 -19.89 -0.07
CA ALA A 243 4.99 -18.52 0.41
C ALA A 243 6.00 -18.14 1.50
N TRP A 244 6.30 -19.03 2.46
CA TRP A 244 7.32 -18.77 3.49
C TRP A 244 8.71 -18.46 2.89
N ARG A 245 9.09 -19.13 1.79
CA ARG A 245 10.40 -18.94 1.16
C ARG A 245 10.46 -17.63 0.39
N LEU A 246 9.40 -17.30 -0.36
CA LEU A 246 9.29 -16.01 -1.03
C LEU A 246 9.24 -14.84 -0.03
N SER A 247 8.67 -15.05 1.15
CA SER A 247 8.71 -14.10 2.27
C SER A 247 10.08 -14.02 2.96
N GLY A 248 11.10 -14.75 2.48
CA GLY A 248 12.48 -14.64 2.94
C GLY A 248 12.79 -15.48 4.19
N LEU A 249 11.95 -16.46 4.51
CA LEU A 249 12.20 -17.39 5.62
C LEU A 249 13.02 -18.59 5.12
N ASP A 250 13.83 -19.16 6.00
CA ASP A 250 14.65 -20.35 5.67
C ASP A 250 13.90 -21.67 5.82
N ARG A 251 12.80 -21.68 6.58
CA ARG A 251 11.93 -22.85 6.78
C ARG A 251 10.50 -22.43 7.09
N CYS A 252 9.53 -23.31 6.81
CA CYS A 252 8.15 -23.10 7.21
C CYS A 252 8.03 -22.98 8.74
N PRO A 253 7.48 -21.87 9.28
CA PRO A 253 7.25 -21.75 10.72
C PRO A 253 6.15 -22.71 11.19
N ALA A 254 6.41 -23.46 12.26
CA ALA A 254 5.42 -24.40 12.83
C ALA A 254 4.12 -23.71 13.30
N ALA A 255 4.21 -22.43 13.70
CA ALA A 255 3.06 -21.62 14.10
C ALA A 255 2.25 -21.06 12.92
N ARG A 256 2.77 -21.15 11.69
CA ARG A 256 2.15 -20.63 10.46
C ARG A 256 2.22 -21.67 9.33
N PRO A 257 1.69 -22.89 9.53
CA PRO A 257 1.81 -23.99 8.58
C PRO A 257 1.12 -23.70 7.24
N TRP A 258 0.15 -22.79 7.22
CA TRP A 258 -0.55 -22.34 6.01
C TRP A 258 0.32 -21.55 5.02
N LEU A 259 1.55 -21.18 5.39
CA LEU A 259 2.52 -20.56 4.47
C LEU A 259 3.27 -21.59 3.62
N ASP A 260 3.10 -22.89 3.88
CA ASP A 260 3.63 -23.98 3.06
C ASP A 260 2.75 -24.27 1.85
N VAL A 261 2.41 -23.20 1.10
CA VAL A 261 1.62 -23.27 -0.13
C VAL A 261 2.48 -22.76 -1.28
N PRO A 262 2.50 -23.44 -2.43
CA PRO A 262 3.27 -23.00 -3.59
C PRO A 262 2.71 -21.67 -4.11
N VAL A 263 3.61 -20.73 -4.39
CA VAL A 263 3.28 -19.44 -5.00
C VAL A 263 4.16 -19.25 -6.22
N ARG A 264 3.53 -18.80 -7.29
CA ARG A 264 4.18 -18.43 -8.55
C ARG A 264 4.09 -16.91 -8.69
N LEU A 265 5.24 -16.25 -8.74
CA LEU A 265 5.34 -14.80 -8.90
C LEU A 265 6.09 -14.49 -10.18
N ALA A 266 5.37 -14.00 -11.20
CA ALA A 266 5.96 -13.51 -12.44
C ALA A 266 6.40 -12.05 -12.28
N CYS A 267 7.60 -11.73 -12.74
CA CYS A 267 8.09 -10.36 -12.79
C CYS A 267 8.04 -9.87 -14.24
N ILE A 268 7.24 -8.83 -14.49
CA ILE A 268 7.24 -8.17 -15.80
C ILE A 268 8.37 -7.15 -15.85
N ALA A 269 9.14 -7.17 -16.93
CA ALA A 269 10.14 -6.14 -17.15
C ALA A 269 9.42 -4.80 -17.36
N SER A 270 9.62 -3.86 -16.43
CA SER A 270 9.24 -2.47 -16.68
C SER A 270 9.98 -2.04 -17.94
N ALA A 271 9.23 -1.67 -18.98
CA ALA A 271 9.83 -1.17 -20.22
C ALA A 271 10.53 0.14 -19.88
N VAL A 272 11.83 0.05 -19.57
CA VAL A 272 12.70 1.21 -19.39
C VAL A 272 12.63 1.99 -20.69
N LYS A 273 12.13 3.22 -20.64
CA LYS A 273 12.21 4.18 -21.75
C LYS A 273 13.69 4.38 -22.08
N GLY A 274 14.17 3.67 -23.09
CA GLY A 274 15.29 4.12 -23.90
C GLY A 274 14.75 5.06 -24.98
N ALA A 275 14.91 6.37 -24.78
CA ALA A 275 15.09 7.40 -25.80
C ALA A 275 15.31 8.75 -25.11
#